data_AF-M6VKZ8-F1
#
_entry.id   AF-M6VKZ8-F1
#
_cell.length_a   1.000
_cell.length_b   1.000
_cell.length_c   1.000
_cell.angle_alpha   90.00
_cell.angle_beta   90.00
_cell.angle_gamma   90.00
#
_symmetry.space_group_name_H-M   'P 1'
#
loop_
_entity.id
_entity.type
_entity.pdbx_description
1 polymer ?
#
loop_
_entity_poly.entity_id
_entity_poly.type
_entity_poly.pdbx_seq_one_letter_code
_entity_poly.pdbx_strand_id
1 'polypeptide(L)'
;MRNWKVLIIIFLVSVGTILEYGINYTFVHASSSKVNYSIIQKPTDKPKDKPIKILVHDGGEFCYGPIFSGGESYIVIEQCWERHVMNARYDVFQRISYYI
;
A
#
# COMPACT_ATOMS: atom_id res chain seq x y z
N MET A 1 9.05 -14.75 55.71
CA MET A 1 8.08 -15.51 54.87
C MET A 1 6.95 -14.68 54.25
N ARG A 2 6.65 -13.45 54.74
CA ARG A 2 5.54 -12.63 54.22
C ARG A 2 5.86 -11.89 52.90
N ASN A 3 7.11 -11.45 52.73
CA ASN A 3 7.52 -10.60 51.61
C ASN A 3 7.60 -11.34 50.26
N TRP A 4 7.99 -12.63 50.25
CA TRP A 4 8.02 -13.47 49.05
C TRP A 4 6.62 -13.70 48.46
N LYS A 5 5.61 -13.90 49.32
CA LYS A 5 4.21 -14.06 48.88
C LYS A 5 3.68 -12.79 48.22
N VAL A 6 4.08 -11.61 48.72
CA VAL A 6 3.71 -10.31 48.12
C VAL A 6 4.36 -10.12 46.76
N LEU A 7 5.63 -10.50 46.61
CA LEU A 7 6.34 -10.48 45.33
C LEU A 7 5.67 -11.38 44.26
N ILE A 8 5.22 -12.57 44.64
CA ILE A 8 4.47 -13.46 43.73
C ILE A 8 3.15 -12.82 43.29
N ILE A 9 2.42 -12.20 44.21
CA ILE A 9 1.14 -11.55 43.87
C ILE A 9 1.37 -10.40 42.89
N ILE A 10 2.38 -9.57 43.12
CA ILE A 10 2.74 -8.46 42.21
C ILE A 10 3.12 -9.01 40.82
N PHE A 11 3.90 -10.09 40.78
CA PHE A 11 4.30 -10.71 39.52
C PHE A 11 3.09 -11.26 38.74
N LEU A 12 2.16 -11.93 39.43
CA LEU A 12 0.93 -12.46 38.82
C LEU A 12 0.03 -11.36 38.27
N VAL A 13 -0.11 -10.25 39.00
CA VAL A 13 -0.90 -9.10 38.54
C VAL A 13 -0.24 -8.45 37.32
N SER A 14 1.09 -8.27 37.30
CA SER A 14 1.80 -7.74 36.13
C SER A 14 1.71 -8.65 34.91
N VAL A 15 1.80 -9.98 35.06
CA VAL A 15 1.67 -10.90 33.93
C VAL A 15 0.24 -10.89 33.38
N GLY A 16 -0.78 -10.82 34.24
CA GLY A 16 -2.18 -10.74 33.84
C GLY A 16 -2.49 -9.48 33.03
N THR A 17 -1.99 -8.31 33.46
CA THR A 17 -2.20 -7.05 32.72
C THR A 17 -1.45 -7.03 31.39
N ILE A 18 -0.26 -7.62 31.30
CA ILE A 18 0.49 -7.75 30.04
C ILE A 18 -0.24 -8.67 29.06
N LEU A 19 -0.89 -9.74 29.52
CA LEU A 19 -1.68 -10.64 28.67
C LEU A 19 -2.97 -9.99 28.18
N GLU A 20 -3.71 -9.29 29.05
CA GLU A 20 -4.96 -8.62 28.67
C GLU A 20 -4.75 -7.41 27.74
N TYR A 21 -3.67 -6.63 27.92
CA TYR A 21 -3.36 -5.49 27.04
C TYR A 21 -2.47 -5.83 25.85
N GLY A 22 -1.64 -6.89 25.95
CA GLY A 22 -0.71 -7.32 24.91
C GLY A 22 -1.38 -8.12 23.79
N ILE A 23 -2.49 -8.80 24.08
CA ILE A 23 -3.38 -9.37 23.07
C ILE A 23 -4.37 -8.28 22.64
N ASN A 24 -3.81 -7.18 22.13
CA ASN A 24 -4.56 -6.22 21.35
C ASN A 24 -5.11 -6.97 20.12
N TYR A 25 -6.37 -6.69 19.77
CA TYR A 25 -7.23 -7.42 18.82
C TYR A 25 -6.70 -7.55 17.37
N THR A 26 -5.45 -7.15 17.11
CA THR A 26 -4.78 -7.26 15.82
C THR A 26 -4.43 -8.71 15.46
N PHE A 27 -4.25 -9.62 16.43
CA PHE A 27 -3.91 -11.02 16.12
C PHE A 27 -5.12 -11.89 15.75
N VAL A 28 -6.34 -11.47 16.08
CA VAL A 28 -7.55 -12.26 15.79
C VAL A 28 -7.94 -12.19 14.31
N HIS A 29 -7.53 -11.14 13.59
CA HIS A 29 -7.75 -11.05 12.14
C HIS A 29 -6.80 -11.92 11.30
N ALA A 30 -5.74 -12.48 11.90
CA ALA A 30 -4.83 -13.42 11.24
C ALA A 30 -5.08 -14.88 11.65
N SER A 31 -6.08 -15.15 12.49
CA SER A 31 -6.60 -16.51 12.66
C SER A 31 -7.34 -16.86 11.38
N SER A 32 -6.58 -17.44 10.45
CA SER A 32 -7.03 -18.02 9.19
C SER A 32 -8.33 -18.78 9.44
N SER A 33 -9.46 -18.15 9.10
CA SER A 33 -10.66 -18.91 8.82
C SER A 33 -10.21 -19.93 7.78
N LYS A 34 -10.32 -21.21 8.13
CA LYS A 34 -10.00 -22.31 7.22
C LYS A 34 -11.04 -22.25 6.12
N VAL A 35 -10.79 -21.36 5.19
CA VAL A 35 -11.63 -21.05 4.07
C VAL A 35 -11.54 -22.27 3.17
N ASN A 36 -12.57 -23.11 3.21
CA ASN A 36 -12.67 -24.32 2.39
C ASN A 36 -12.97 -24.03 0.91
N TYR A 37 -12.83 -22.78 0.47
CA TYR A 37 -12.82 -22.45 -0.95
C TYR A 37 -11.39 -22.13 -1.38
N SER A 38 -10.91 -22.80 -2.43
CA SER A 38 -9.72 -22.34 -3.14
C SER A 38 -10.05 -20.99 -3.75
N ILE A 39 -9.53 -19.90 -3.17
CA ILE A 39 -9.42 -18.65 -3.91
C ILE A 39 -8.41 -18.92 -5.01
N ILE A 40 -8.90 -19.29 -6.20
CA ILE A 40 -8.07 -19.34 -7.39
C ILE A 40 -7.69 -17.89 -7.67
N GLN A 41 -6.50 -17.50 -7.23
CA GLN A 41 -5.92 -16.22 -7.58
C GLN A 41 -5.76 -16.20 -9.09
N LYS A 42 -6.57 -15.38 -9.77
CA LYS A 42 -6.31 -15.07 -11.16
C LYS A 42 -5.00 -14.27 -11.19
N PRO A 43 -4.01 -14.66 -12.01
CA PRO A 43 -2.88 -13.80 -12.26
C PRO A 43 -3.39 -12.43 -12.70
N THR A 44 -2.80 -11.36 -12.17
CA THR A 44 -3.10 -10.01 -12.62
C THR A 44 -2.90 -9.94 -14.13
N ASP A 45 -3.80 -9.25 -14.83
CA ASP A 45 -3.63 -9.01 -16.26
C ASP A 45 -2.25 -8.42 -16.55
N LYS A 46 -1.69 -8.78 -17.71
CA LYS A 46 -0.47 -8.12 -18.17
C LYS A 46 -0.76 -6.62 -18.28
N PRO A 47 0.05 -5.77 -17.64
CA PRO A 47 -0.17 -4.34 -17.65
C PRO A 47 -0.11 -3.81 -19.07
N LYS A 48 -1.07 -2.94 -19.41
CA LYS A 48 -1.20 -2.32 -20.72
C LYS A 48 -0.66 -0.91 -20.65
N ASP A 49 0.65 -0.78 -20.83
CA ASP A 49 1.33 0.51 -20.74
C ASP A 49 0.88 1.42 -21.86
N LYS A 50 0.40 2.61 -21.48
CA LYS A 50 -0.07 3.65 -22.41
C LYS A 50 0.20 5.02 -21.81
N PRO A 51 0.22 6.09 -22.62
CA PRO A 51 0.26 7.44 -22.07
C PRO A 51 -0.97 7.68 -21.18
N ILE A 52 -0.77 8.30 -20.03
CA ILE A 52 -1.87 8.65 -19.13
C ILE A 52 -2.46 9.98 -19.60
N LYS A 53 -3.64 9.89 -20.20
CA LYS A 53 -4.38 11.04 -20.74
C LYS A 53 -5.14 11.78 -19.65
N ILE A 54 -5.18 13.09 -19.79
CA ILE A 54 -5.91 14.05 -18.96
C ILE A 54 -6.96 14.68 -19.87
N LEU A 55 -8.22 14.54 -19.49
CA LEU A 55 -9.33 15.22 -20.12
C LEU A 55 -9.72 16.41 -19.24
N VAL A 56 -9.52 17.62 -19.74
CA VAL A 56 -9.91 18.85 -19.03
C VAL A 56 -11.36 19.21 -19.30
N HIS A 57 -11.95 20.05 -18.45
CA HIS A 57 -13.38 20.36 -18.48
C HIS A 57 -13.89 20.96 -19.81
N ASP A 58 -13.03 21.63 -20.57
CA ASP A 58 -13.33 22.23 -21.87
C ASP A 58 -13.12 21.27 -23.06
N GLY A 59 -12.77 20.00 -22.79
CA GLY A 59 -12.56 18.96 -23.80
C GLY A 59 -11.14 18.90 -24.36
N GLY A 60 -10.21 19.70 -23.85
CA GLY A 60 -8.78 19.54 -24.16
C GLY A 60 -8.24 18.18 -23.70
N GLU A 61 -7.37 17.59 -24.51
CA GLU A 61 -6.68 16.32 -24.21
C GLU A 61 -5.18 16.57 -24.06
N PHE A 62 -4.65 16.19 -22.90
CA PHE A 62 -3.23 16.32 -22.56
C PHE A 62 -2.70 15.02 -21.98
N CYS A 63 -1.39 14.90 -21.80
CA CYS A 63 -0.78 13.73 -21.18
C CYS A 63 0.19 14.14 -20.07
N TYR A 64 0.39 13.24 -19.11
CA TYR A 64 1.49 13.35 -18.15
C TYR A 64 2.82 12.93 -18.77
N GLY A 65 3.84 13.77 -18.61
CA GLY A 65 5.22 13.47 -18.97
C GLY A 65 6.12 13.56 -17.74
N PRO A 66 6.84 12.50 -17.32
CA PRO A 66 7.80 12.60 -16.24
C PRO A 66 9.10 13.24 -16.72
N ILE A 67 9.63 14.19 -15.94
CA ILE A 67 10.93 14.82 -16.18
C ILE A 67 11.83 14.58 -14.97
N PHE A 68 13.03 14.07 -15.23
CA PHE A 68 14.07 13.85 -14.22
C PHE A 68 15.24 14.77 -14.50
N SER A 69 15.56 15.65 -13.56
CA SER A 69 16.66 16.61 -13.71
C SER A 69 17.22 17.00 -12.35
N GLY A 70 18.55 17.08 -12.21
CA GLY A 70 19.19 17.54 -10.97
C GLY A 70 18.94 16.68 -9.73
N GLY A 71 18.51 15.42 -9.88
CA GLY A 71 18.10 14.56 -8.76
C GLY A 71 16.65 14.74 -8.32
N GLU A 72 15.89 15.59 -9.02
CA GLU A 72 14.47 15.84 -8.79
C GLU A 72 13.62 15.19 -9.88
N SER A 73 12.34 14.98 -9.57
CA SER A 73 11.35 14.43 -10.49
C SER A 73 10.10 15.32 -10.54
N TYR A 74 9.70 15.69 -11.74
CA TYR A 74 8.51 16.49 -12.02
C TYR A 74 7.55 15.71 -12.92
N ILE A 75 6.26 16.00 -12.80
CA ILE A 75 5.25 15.58 -13.78
C ILE A 75 4.79 16.84 -14.49
N VAL A 76 5.04 16.91 -15.79
CA VAL A 76 4.51 17.98 -16.65
C VAL A 76 3.22 17.54 -17.33
N ILE A 77 2.38 18.52 -17.65
CA ILE A 77 1.19 18.33 -18.48
C ILE A 77 1.50 18.96 -19.82
N GLU A 78 1.52 18.15 -20.87
CA GLU A 78 1.88 18.59 -22.22
C GLU A 78 1.01 17.89 -23.27
N GLN A 79 1.20 18.25 -24.54
CA GLN A 79 0.47 17.60 -25.63
C GLN A 79 0.89 16.13 -25.72
N CYS A 80 -0.06 15.22 -25.96
CA CYS A 80 0.20 13.77 -25.92
C CYS A 80 1.22 13.26 -26.95
N TRP A 81 1.58 14.07 -27.95
CA TRP A 81 2.59 13.76 -28.97
C TRP A 81 4.00 14.27 -28.62
N GLU A 82 4.17 14.95 -27.49
CA GLU A 82 5.48 15.44 -27.06
C GLU A 82 6.40 14.31 -26.62
N ARG A 83 7.71 14.55 -26.73
CA ARG A 83 8.74 13.52 -26.52
C ARG A 83 8.86 13.01 -25.08
N HIS A 84 8.47 13.81 -24.09
CA HIS A 84 8.56 13.40 -22.68
C HIS A 84 7.33 12.61 -22.22
N VAL A 85 6.31 12.46 -23.07
CA VAL A 85 5.16 11.61 -22.79
C VAL A 85 5.58 10.14 -22.91
N MET A 86 5.58 9.46 -21.77
CA MET A 86 5.98 8.06 -21.66
C MET A 86 4.77 7.16 -21.42
N ASN A 87 4.87 5.90 -21.85
CA ASN A 87 3.88 4.89 -21.49
C ASN A 87 3.98 4.61 -19.99
N ALA A 88 2.83 4.60 -19.31
CA ALA A 88 2.72 4.33 -17.90
C ALA A 88 1.53 3.39 -17.62
N ARG A 89 1.42 2.96 -16.37
CA ARG A 89 0.31 2.16 -15.86
C ARG A 89 -0.06 2.63 -14.45
N TYR A 90 -1.30 2.35 -14.05
CA TYR A 90 -1.64 2.35 -12.63
C TYR A 90 -1.20 1.02 -12.00
N ASP A 91 -0.46 1.08 -10.90
CA ASP A 91 -0.13 -0.10 -10.12
C ASP A 91 -1.29 -0.50 -9.18
N VAL A 92 -1.11 -1.60 -8.45
CA VAL A 92 -2.12 -2.11 -7.49
C VAL A 92 -2.39 -1.17 -6.31
N PHE A 93 -1.55 -0.16 -6.12
CA PHE A 93 -1.69 0.90 -5.12
C PHE A 93 -2.21 2.21 -5.71
N GLN A 94 -2.71 2.17 -6.96
CA GLN A 94 -3.25 3.33 -7.68
C GLN A 94 -2.20 4.44 -7.92
N ARG A 95 -0.91 4.11 -7.90
CA ARG A 95 0.16 5.03 -8.27
C ARG A 95 0.44 4.91 -9.76
N ILE A 96 0.86 6.01 -10.38
CA ILE A 96 1.36 5.98 -11.75
C ILE A 96 2.78 5.43 -11.73
N SER A 97 3.04 4.41 -12.55
CA SER A 97 4.34 3.78 -12.70
C SER A 97 4.81 3.90 -14.15
N TYR A 98 6.00 4.46 -14.32
CA TYR A 98 6.70 4.58 -15.59
C TYR A 98 7.81 3.53 -15.67
N TYR A 99 8.04 2.98 -16.87
CA TYR A 99 9.22 2.18 -17.16
C TYR A 99 10.24 3.09 -17.86
N ILE A 100 11.28 3.47 -17.13
CA ILE A 100 12.30 4.46 -17.52
C ILE A 100 13.65 3.76 -17.65
#